data_AF-A0A0C9W5I1-F1
#
_entry.id   AF-A0A0C9W5I1-F1
#
_cell.length_a   1.000
_cell.length_b   1.000
_cell.length_c   1.000
_cell.angle_alpha   90.00
_cell.angle_beta   90.00
_cell.angle_gamma   90.00
#
_symmetry.space_group_name_H-M   'P 1'
#
loop_
_entity.id
_entity.type
_entity.pdbx_description
1 polymer ?
#
loop_
_entity_poly.entity_id
_entity_poly.type
_entity_poly.pdbx_seq_one_letter_code
_entity_poly.pdbx_strand_id
1 'polypeptide(L)'
;ILSPIEWARICPDLLERVDGYRQQITELMLYNPRRKVLVGLYNEYVRKPAPPGAAVDMLPHVADLATFPPFDDIIKAPKGTSVGAESFQAAFAQLPSLVQGWRDDIEAQLGALVVTPRESVDADSPTPGYTGPKPSDRLKLASAVFSKEGGVIDMFPDVILPFYSHSLFNARCVHTNEETVESITADALGALPWSLTNPHGVPIVQLFTPAADVVRACGLDPRTATREDMDARNARLICKDCPSSPPLQHCRTWKNAV
;
A
#
# COMPACT_ATOMS: atom_id res chain seq x y z
N ILE A 1 -6.36 -31.62 -40.94
CA ILE A 1 -7.03 -32.29 -39.79
C ILE A 1 -5.91 -32.68 -38.85
N LEU A 2 -5.85 -32.08 -37.65
CA LEU A 2 -4.83 -32.44 -36.63
C LEU A 2 -5.07 -33.89 -36.18
N SER A 3 -4.01 -34.66 -35.99
CA SER A 3 -4.13 -35.99 -35.40
C SER A 3 -4.54 -35.90 -33.92
N PRO A 4 -5.13 -36.96 -33.32
CA PRO A 4 -5.50 -36.97 -31.91
C PRO A 4 -4.34 -36.67 -30.95
N ILE A 5 -3.11 -37.07 -31.31
CA ILE A 5 -1.90 -36.85 -30.53
C ILE A 5 -1.47 -35.38 -30.60
N GLU A 6 -1.51 -34.77 -31.78
CA GLU A 6 -1.20 -33.35 -31.97
C GLU A 6 -2.26 -32.47 -31.30
N TRP A 7 -3.54 -32.86 -31.35
CA TRP A 7 -4.60 -32.18 -30.62
C TRP A 7 -4.41 -32.26 -29.11
N ALA A 8 -4.12 -33.45 -28.55
CA ALA A 8 -3.86 -33.62 -27.12
C ALA A 8 -2.68 -32.78 -26.62
N ARG A 9 -1.69 -32.52 -27.47
CA ARG A 9 -0.54 -31.67 -27.15
C ARG A 9 -0.86 -30.17 -27.15
N ILE A 10 -1.72 -29.70 -28.05
CA ILE A 10 -2.03 -28.27 -28.23
C ILE A 10 -3.24 -27.81 -27.40
N CYS A 11 -4.17 -28.73 -27.11
CA CYS A 11 -5.42 -28.44 -26.42
C CYS A 11 -5.24 -27.73 -25.07
N PRO A 12 -4.29 -28.13 -24.19
CA PRO A 12 -4.11 -27.46 -22.89
C PRO A 12 -3.77 -25.96 -23.03
N ASP A 13 -2.74 -25.62 -23.80
CA ASP A 13 -2.29 -24.23 -24.01
C ASP A 13 -3.39 -23.38 -24.68
N LEU A 14 -4.15 -23.98 -25.61
CA LEU A 14 -5.27 -23.32 -26.25
C LEU A 14 -6.40 -23.03 -25.26
N LEU A 15 -6.74 -23.99 -24.39
CA LEU A 15 -7.77 -23.82 -23.37
C LEU A 15 -7.36 -22.74 -22.35
N GLU A 16 -6.12 -22.76 -21.89
CA GLU A 16 -5.57 -21.72 -21.00
C GLU A 16 -5.72 -20.33 -21.63
N ARG A 17 -5.36 -20.19 -22.90
CA ARG A 17 -5.48 -18.92 -23.62
C ARG A 17 -6.94 -18.49 -23.79
N VAL A 18 -7.84 -19.42 -24.11
CA VAL A 18 -9.28 -19.15 -24.24
C VAL A 18 -9.87 -18.73 -22.90
N ASP A 19 -9.46 -19.35 -21.81
CA ASP A 19 -9.92 -19.00 -20.46
C ASP A 19 -9.40 -17.62 -20.04
N GLY A 20 -8.17 -17.27 -20.39
CA GLY A 20 -7.65 -15.90 -20.23
C GLY A 20 -8.52 -14.86 -20.96
N TYR A 21 -8.86 -15.10 -22.23
CA TYR A 21 -9.76 -14.21 -22.97
C TYR A 21 -11.17 -14.14 -22.35
N ARG A 22 -11.71 -15.26 -21.86
CA ARG A 22 -13.03 -15.27 -21.18
C ARG A 22 -13.00 -14.44 -19.90
N GLN A 23 -11.90 -14.50 -19.14
CA GLN A 23 -11.71 -13.66 -17.96
C GLN A 23 -11.65 -12.19 -18.34
N GLN A 24 -10.82 -11.80 -19.30
CA GLN A 24 -10.73 -10.42 -19.80
C GLN A 24 -12.09 -9.88 -20.27
N ILE A 25 -12.86 -10.67 -21.04
CA ILE A 25 -14.20 -10.29 -21.48
C ILE A 25 -15.14 -10.11 -20.28
N THR A 26 -15.07 -10.98 -19.28
CA THR A 26 -15.88 -10.88 -18.06
C THR A 26 -15.54 -9.61 -17.28
N GLU A 27 -14.26 -9.32 -17.12
CA GLU A 27 -13.78 -8.10 -16.48
C GLU A 27 -14.28 -6.85 -17.20
N LEU A 28 -14.07 -6.77 -18.52
CA LEU A 28 -14.44 -5.61 -19.34
C LEU A 28 -15.96 -5.40 -19.41
N MET A 29 -16.71 -6.47 -19.66
CA MET A 29 -18.13 -6.35 -20.02
C MET A 29 -19.07 -6.47 -18.83
N LEU A 30 -18.64 -7.11 -17.73
CA LEU A 30 -19.49 -7.35 -16.56
C LEU A 30 -19.00 -6.60 -15.32
N TYR A 31 -17.74 -6.77 -14.94
CA TYR A 31 -17.25 -6.25 -13.66
C TYR A 31 -16.88 -4.76 -13.73
N ASN A 32 -16.23 -4.30 -14.80
CA ASN A 32 -15.83 -2.91 -14.97
C ASN A 32 -17.00 -1.91 -14.95
N PRO A 33 -18.15 -2.16 -15.62
CA PRO A 33 -19.32 -1.30 -15.47
C PRO A 33 -19.78 -1.17 -14.01
N ARG A 34 -19.73 -2.26 -13.23
CA ARG A 34 -20.10 -2.27 -11.80
C ARG A 34 -19.07 -1.55 -10.94
N ARG A 35 -17.77 -1.71 -11.23
CA ARG A 35 -16.69 -0.94 -10.59
C ARG A 35 -16.86 0.55 -10.84
N LYS A 36 -17.23 0.97 -12.05
CA LYS A 36 -17.51 2.40 -12.35
C LYS A 36 -18.67 2.96 -11.54
N VAL A 37 -19.70 2.16 -11.27
CA VAL A 37 -20.77 2.54 -10.32
C VAL A 37 -20.18 2.74 -8.92
N LEU A 38 -19.40 1.78 -8.41
CA LEU A 38 -18.72 1.91 -7.12
C LEU A 38 -17.82 3.16 -7.05
N VAL A 39 -17.03 3.44 -8.08
CA VAL A 39 -16.18 4.65 -8.17
C VAL A 39 -17.01 5.92 -8.04
N GLY A 40 -18.15 6.01 -8.74
CA GLY A 40 -19.07 7.13 -8.61
C GLY A 40 -19.57 7.32 -7.17
N LEU A 41 -20.08 6.24 -6.56
CA LEU A 41 -20.60 6.25 -5.19
C LEU A 41 -19.53 6.60 -4.16
N TYR A 42 -18.32 6.05 -4.32
CA TYR A 42 -17.21 6.31 -3.41
C TYR A 42 -16.74 7.76 -3.48
N ASN A 43 -16.65 8.32 -4.70
CA ASN A 43 -16.32 9.73 -4.89
C ASN A 43 -17.37 10.67 -4.26
N GLU A 44 -18.64 10.29 -4.25
CA GLU A 44 -19.67 11.03 -3.52
C GLU A 44 -19.56 10.84 -2.00
N TYR A 45 -19.24 9.63 -1.55
CA TYR A 45 -19.05 9.31 -0.14
C TYR A 45 -17.91 10.15 0.48
N VAL A 46 -16.74 10.19 -0.14
CA VAL A 46 -15.55 10.90 0.40
C VAL A 46 -15.68 12.42 0.37
N ARG A 47 -16.58 12.98 -0.45
CA ARG A 47 -16.85 14.43 -0.47
C ARG A 47 -17.73 14.88 0.69
N LYS A 48 -18.46 13.96 1.34
CA LYS A 48 -19.29 14.28 2.49
C LYS A 48 -18.37 14.49 3.71
N PRO A 49 -18.66 15.49 4.56
CA PRO A 49 -17.90 15.67 5.78
C PRO A 49 -18.01 14.41 6.64
N ALA A 50 -16.90 14.02 7.26
CA ALA A 50 -16.89 12.90 8.20
C ALA A 50 -17.94 13.15 9.31
N PRO A 51 -18.71 12.12 9.71
CA PRO A 51 -19.61 12.24 10.85
C PRO A 51 -18.85 12.71 12.09
N PRO A 52 -19.46 13.54 12.97
CA PRO A 52 -18.83 13.94 14.23
C PRO A 52 -18.42 12.71 15.05
N GLY A 53 -17.13 12.61 15.39
CA GLY A 53 -16.58 11.48 16.15
C GLY A 53 -16.18 10.26 15.31
N ALA A 54 -16.21 10.34 13.98
CA ALA A 54 -15.62 9.31 13.13
C ALA A 54 -14.09 9.28 13.34
N ALA A 55 -13.58 8.16 13.86
CA ALA A 55 -12.16 7.95 14.18
C ALA A 55 -11.27 7.69 12.94
N VAL A 56 -11.82 7.86 11.74
CA VAL A 56 -11.17 7.46 10.50
C VAL A 56 -10.62 8.71 9.82
N ASP A 57 -9.43 9.12 10.24
CA ASP A 57 -8.68 10.22 9.62
C ASP A 57 -8.21 9.89 8.19
N MET A 58 -8.18 8.60 7.84
CA MET A 58 -7.67 8.10 6.56
C MET A 58 -8.57 7.01 5.99
N LEU A 59 -9.07 7.22 4.77
CA LEU A 59 -9.88 6.25 4.04
C LEU A 59 -9.05 5.50 2.99
N PRO A 60 -9.38 4.24 2.68
CA PRO A 60 -8.72 3.48 1.64
C PRO A 60 -8.97 4.04 0.24
N HIS A 61 -8.23 3.56 -0.74
CA HIS A 61 -8.53 3.85 -2.13
C HIS A 61 -9.74 3.02 -2.60
N VAL A 62 -10.49 3.45 -3.62
CA VAL A 62 -11.65 2.66 -4.14
C VAL A 62 -11.23 1.28 -4.65
N ALA A 63 -9.99 1.16 -5.13
CA ALA A 63 -9.39 -0.11 -5.51
C ALA A 63 -9.23 -1.09 -4.35
N ASP A 64 -8.84 -0.62 -3.15
CA ASP A 64 -8.87 -1.45 -1.94
C ASP A 64 -10.32 -1.79 -1.56
N LEU A 65 -11.21 -0.80 -1.65
CA LEU A 65 -12.62 -1.01 -1.34
C LEU A 65 -13.25 -2.11 -2.20
N ALA A 66 -12.88 -2.15 -3.48
CA ALA A 66 -13.36 -3.15 -4.43
C ALA A 66 -12.88 -4.58 -4.11
N THR A 67 -11.83 -4.76 -3.30
CA THR A 67 -11.37 -6.09 -2.84
C THR A 67 -12.01 -6.53 -1.54
N PHE A 68 -12.71 -5.64 -0.83
CA PHE A 68 -13.43 -6.02 0.39
C PHE A 68 -14.58 -6.95 0.04
N PRO A 69 -14.79 -8.07 0.77
CA PRO A 69 -15.76 -9.09 0.38
C PRO A 69 -17.17 -8.54 0.10
N PRO A 70 -17.75 -7.63 0.93
CA PRO A 70 -19.08 -7.09 0.65
C PRO A 70 -19.20 -6.33 -0.68
N PHE A 71 -18.11 -5.74 -1.17
CA PHE A 71 -18.07 -5.02 -2.44
C PHE A 71 -17.71 -5.95 -3.60
N ASP A 72 -16.73 -6.83 -3.40
CA ASP A 72 -16.29 -7.81 -4.40
C ASP A 72 -17.43 -8.75 -4.80
N ASP A 73 -18.21 -9.23 -3.82
CA ASP A 73 -19.37 -10.09 -4.06
C ASP A 73 -20.43 -9.42 -4.95
N ILE A 74 -20.67 -8.11 -4.76
CA ILE A 74 -21.60 -7.33 -5.58
C ILE A 74 -21.03 -7.15 -7.00
N ILE A 75 -19.75 -6.80 -7.10
CA ILE A 75 -19.07 -6.61 -8.39
C ILE A 75 -19.09 -7.92 -9.18
N LYS A 76 -18.80 -9.05 -8.53
CA LYS A 76 -18.68 -10.37 -9.14
C LYS A 76 -19.98 -11.17 -9.21
N ALA A 77 -21.11 -10.56 -8.80
CA ALA A 77 -22.43 -11.19 -8.85
C ALA A 77 -22.72 -11.82 -10.23
N PRO A 78 -23.51 -12.92 -10.30
CA PRO A 78 -23.75 -13.63 -11.55
C PRO A 78 -24.24 -12.73 -12.70
N LYS A 79 -23.90 -13.11 -13.94
CA LYS A 79 -24.38 -12.44 -15.15
C LYS A 79 -25.92 -12.41 -15.15
N GLY A 80 -26.49 -11.25 -15.48
CA GLY A 80 -27.94 -11.02 -15.44
C GLY A 80 -28.43 -10.34 -14.15
N THR A 81 -27.60 -10.29 -13.10
CA THR A 81 -27.89 -9.49 -11.90
C THR A 81 -27.74 -8.01 -12.23
N SER A 82 -28.82 -7.24 -12.08
CA SER A 82 -28.78 -5.78 -12.14
C SER A 82 -28.05 -5.25 -10.91
N VAL A 83 -26.96 -4.53 -11.13
CA VAL A 83 -26.15 -3.93 -10.06
C VAL A 83 -26.20 -2.41 -10.22
N GLY A 84 -26.80 -1.76 -9.23
CA GLY A 84 -27.00 -0.32 -9.15
C GLY A 84 -26.49 0.27 -7.84
N ALA A 85 -26.84 1.52 -7.57
CA ALA A 85 -26.41 2.23 -6.36
C ALA A 85 -26.93 1.55 -5.08
N GLU A 86 -28.19 1.13 -5.12
CA GLU A 86 -28.89 0.42 -4.06
C GLU A 86 -28.21 -0.90 -3.68
N SER A 87 -27.54 -1.56 -4.64
CA SER A 87 -26.83 -2.80 -4.37
C SER A 87 -25.70 -2.62 -3.37
N PHE A 88 -25.02 -1.46 -3.38
CA PHE A 88 -23.87 -1.17 -2.52
C PHE A 88 -24.24 -0.59 -1.14
N GLN A 89 -25.50 -0.23 -0.89
CA GLN A 89 -25.89 0.49 0.32
C GLN A 89 -25.52 -0.27 1.61
N ALA A 90 -25.76 -1.58 1.63
CA ALA A 90 -25.43 -2.44 2.78
C ALA A 90 -23.91 -2.59 2.99
N ALA A 91 -23.13 -2.56 1.90
CA ALA A 91 -21.66 -2.60 1.96
C ALA A 91 -21.10 -1.28 2.51
N PHE A 92 -21.63 -0.13 2.06
CA PHE A 92 -21.26 1.18 2.59
C PHE A 92 -21.61 1.35 4.07
N ALA A 93 -22.70 0.74 4.56
CA ALA A 93 -23.04 0.76 5.98
C ALA A 93 -21.99 0.03 6.85
N GLN A 94 -21.29 -0.96 6.29
CA GLN A 94 -20.22 -1.72 6.96
C GLN A 94 -18.85 -1.05 6.81
N LEU A 95 -18.72 -0.07 5.92
CA LEU A 95 -17.44 0.54 5.54
C LEU A 95 -16.58 0.97 6.74
N PRO A 96 -17.09 1.65 7.77
CA PRO A 96 -16.25 2.05 8.91
C PRO A 96 -15.50 0.88 9.57
N SER A 97 -16.16 -0.28 9.71
CA SER A 97 -15.52 -1.48 10.28
C SER A 97 -14.49 -2.09 9.34
N LEU A 98 -14.77 -2.10 8.04
CA LEU A 98 -13.85 -2.61 7.02
C LEU A 98 -12.59 -1.75 6.90
N VAL A 99 -12.74 -0.43 7.00
CA VAL A 99 -11.58 0.49 7.00
C VAL A 99 -10.69 0.25 8.21
N GLN A 100 -11.26 -0.03 9.39
CA GLN A 100 -10.44 -0.35 10.55
C GLN A 100 -9.62 -1.62 10.33
N GLY A 101 -10.25 -2.71 9.85
CA GLY A 101 -9.55 -3.96 9.56
C GLY A 101 -8.47 -3.80 8.48
N TRP A 102 -8.77 -3.04 7.43
CA TRP A 102 -7.79 -2.69 6.39
C TRP A 102 -6.60 -1.91 6.95
N ARG A 103 -6.84 -0.93 7.82
CA ARG A 103 -5.78 -0.15 8.46
C ARG A 103 -4.91 -1.02 9.35
N ASP A 104 -5.54 -1.86 10.18
CA ASP A 104 -4.83 -2.77 11.07
C ASP A 104 -3.93 -3.74 10.28
N ASP A 105 -4.39 -4.22 9.12
CA ASP A 105 -3.61 -5.09 8.23
C ASP A 105 -2.40 -4.34 7.62
N ILE A 106 -2.60 -3.13 7.10
CA ILE A 106 -1.48 -2.32 6.59
C ILE A 106 -0.46 -2.00 7.69
N GLU A 107 -0.93 -1.64 8.89
CA GLU A 107 -0.05 -1.38 10.02
C GLU A 107 0.76 -2.63 10.40
N ALA A 108 0.14 -3.81 10.36
CA ALA A 108 0.83 -5.08 10.59
C ALA A 108 1.87 -5.39 9.50
N GLN A 109 1.52 -5.21 8.22
CA GLN A 109 2.40 -5.41 7.07
C GLN A 109 3.63 -4.50 7.15
N LEU A 110 3.43 -3.18 7.33
CA LEU A 110 4.51 -2.22 7.46
C LEU A 110 5.35 -2.47 8.72
N GLY A 111 4.70 -2.78 9.84
CA GLY A 111 5.36 -3.11 11.09
C GLY A 111 6.25 -4.34 11.00
N ALA A 112 5.88 -5.32 10.17
CA ALA A 112 6.69 -6.50 9.88
C ALA A 112 7.96 -6.17 9.08
N LEU A 113 7.93 -5.13 8.23
CA LEU A 113 9.12 -4.66 7.51
C LEU A 113 10.14 -3.95 8.41
N VAL A 114 9.71 -3.40 9.55
CA VAL A 114 10.60 -2.74 10.52
C VAL A 114 11.39 -3.81 11.28
N VAL A 115 12.47 -4.26 10.66
CA VAL A 115 13.45 -5.18 11.23
C VAL A 115 14.71 -4.37 11.54
N THR A 116 14.92 -4.03 12.81
CA THR A 116 16.18 -3.39 13.23
C THR A 116 17.25 -4.47 13.38
N PRO A 117 18.33 -4.47 12.56
CA PRO A 117 19.37 -5.49 12.66
C PRO A 117 20.03 -5.49 14.05
N ARG A 118 20.34 -6.67 14.59
CA ARG A 118 21.29 -6.80 15.70
C ARG A 118 22.65 -6.34 15.20
N GLU A 119 23.24 -5.34 15.84
CA GLU A 119 24.69 -5.18 15.72
C GLU A 119 25.31 -6.44 16.35
N SER A 120 26.06 -7.19 15.54
CA SER A 120 26.86 -8.33 15.96
C SER A 120 28.07 -7.81 16.73
N VAL A 121 27.83 -7.34 17.94
CA VAL A 121 28.86 -7.22 18.97
C VAL A 121 28.25 -7.94 20.18
N ASP A 122 28.80 -9.12 20.46
CA ASP A 122 28.38 -10.08 21.49
C ASP A 122 27.15 -10.95 21.15
N ALA A 123 27.31 -11.74 20.08
CA ALA A 123 26.51 -12.94 19.84
C ALA A 123 26.93 -14.07 20.80
N ASP A 124 26.66 -13.91 22.10
CA ASP A 124 26.62 -15.04 23.05
C ASP A 124 25.92 -14.65 24.36
N SER A 125 24.66 -14.23 24.26
CA SER A 125 23.68 -14.38 25.34
C SER A 125 22.27 -14.10 24.79
N PRO A 126 21.40 -15.11 24.66
CA PRO A 126 19.99 -14.85 24.45
C PRO A 126 19.47 -14.17 25.71
N THR A 127 19.17 -12.87 25.67
CA THR A 127 18.46 -12.20 26.76
C THR A 127 17.08 -12.86 26.86
N PRO A 128 16.79 -13.66 27.91
CA PRO A 128 15.51 -14.35 28.01
C PRO A 128 14.46 -13.28 28.32
N GLY A 129 13.49 -13.09 27.42
CA GLY A 129 12.32 -12.25 27.68
C GLY A 129 12.19 -10.95 26.89
N TYR A 130 13.07 -10.62 25.93
CA TYR A 130 12.80 -9.51 24.99
C TYR A 130 11.77 -9.95 23.94
N THR A 131 10.49 -9.83 24.28
CA THR A 131 9.43 -9.71 23.28
C THR A 131 9.50 -8.30 22.74
N GLY A 132 10.09 -8.12 21.54
CA GLY A 132 10.10 -6.83 20.88
C GLY A 132 8.69 -6.24 20.73
N PRO A 133 8.57 -4.92 20.47
CA PRO A 133 7.28 -4.27 20.32
C PRO A 133 6.40 -4.99 19.30
N LYS A 134 5.08 -4.98 19.55
CA LYS A 134 4.08 -5.47 18.60
C LYS A 134 4.30 -4.80 17.23
N PRO A 135 4.01 -5.45 16.11
CA PRO A 135 4.28 -4.90 14.77
C PRO A 135 3.79 -3.45 14.59
N SER A 136 2.59 -3.11 15.04
CA SER A 136 2.05 -1.74 14.99
C SER A 136 2.81 -0.73 15.85
N ASP A 137 3.33 -1.12 17.01
CA ASP A 137 4.17 -0.25 17.85
C ASP A 137 5.53 0.04 17.20
N ARG A 138 6.02 -0.82 16.31
CA ARG A 138 7.26 -0.58 15.57
C ARG A 138 7.15 0.62 14.63
N LEU A 139 5.95 0.96 14.18
CA LEU A 139 5.71 2.15 13.33
C LEU A 139 5.90 3.48 14.09
N LYS A 140 6.01 3.44 15.42
CA LYS A 140 6.33 4.61 16.24
C LYS A 140 7.83 4.89 16.29
N LEU A 141 8.68 3.90 15.96
CA LEU A 141 10.12 4.05 15.97
C LEU A 141 10.57 5.11 14.97
N ALA A 142 11.59 5.88 15.33
CA ALA A 142 12.19 6.86 14.43
C ALA A 142 12.85 6.21 13.21
N SER A 143 13.23 4.94 13.30
CA SER A 143 13.77 4.17 12.17
C SER A 143 12.69 3.56 11.27
N ALA A 144 11.40 3.70 11.59
CA ALA A 144 10.29 3.21 10.76
C ALA A 144 10.02 4.18 9.61
N VAL A 145 11.03 4.32 8.75
CA VAL A 145 11.03 5.13 7.54
C VAL A 145 11.02 4.19 6.35
N PHE A 146 10.25 4.50 5.31
CA PHE A 146 10.05 3.62 4.18
C PHE A 146 10.36 4.33 2.88
N SER A 147 11.07 3.65 1.99
CA SER A 147 11.26 4.08 0.62
C SER A 147 10.22 3.42 -0.28
N LYS A 148 9.57 4.23 -1.11
CA LYS A 148 8.64 3.78 -2.14
C LYS A 148 9.31 3.69 -3.51
N GLU A 149 8.74 2.90 -4.42
CA GLU A 149 9.07 2.94 -5.84
C GLU A 149 8.96 4.38 -6.37
N GLY A 150 10.01 4.89 -7.03
CA GLY A 150 10.11 6.31 -7.43
C GLY A 150 10.92 7.18 -6.47
N GLY A 151 11.45 6.62 -5.37
CA GLY A 151 12.47 7.27 -4.53
C GLY A 151 11.92 8.22 -3.45
N VAL A 152 10.61 8.26 -3.24
CA VAL A 152 10.02 8.99 -2.10
C VAL A 152 10.25 8.21 -0.82
N ILE A 153 10.62 8.95 0.22
CA ILE A 153 10.90 8.43 1.55
C ILE A 153 9.86 9.04 2.50
N ASP A 154 9.06 8.19 3.14
CA ASP A 154 7.97 8.61 4.02
C ASP A 154 7.94 7.79 5.31
N MET A 155 7.32 8.36 6.33
CA MET A 155 6.98 7.66 7.59
C MET A 155 5.49 7.31 7.60
N PHE A 156 5.06 6.46 8.52
CA PHE A 156 3.63 6.22 8.73
C PHE A 156 2.93 7.45 9.37
N PRO A 157 1.74 7.87 8.92
CA PRO A 157 0.86 7.24 7.94
C PRO A 157 1.11 7.66 6.48
N ASP A 158 1.98 8.65 6.22
CA ASP A 158 2.23 9.23 4.89
C ASP A 158 2.73 8.20 3.87
N VAL A 159 3.41 7.14 4.32
CA VAL A 159 3.80 6.00 3.47
C VAL A 159 2.60 5.32 2.78
N ILE A 160 1.40 5.45 3.32
CA ILE A 160 0.20 4.85 2.71
C ILE A 160 -0.37 5.77 1.61
N LEU A 161 -0.10 7.08 1.68
CA LEU A 161 -0.63 8.06 0.75
C LEU A 161 -0.06 7.88 -0.67
N PRO A 162 -0.89 8.06 -1.72
CA PRO A 162 -0.43 8.05 -3.10
C PRO A 162 0.61 9.15 -3.37
N PHE A 163 1.55 8.87 -4.26
CA PHE A 163 2.65 9.78 -4.66
C PHE A 163 2.19 11.15 -5.16
N TYR A 164 0.99 11.24 -5.75
CA TYR A 164 0.46 12.46 -6.36
C TYR A 164 -0.84 12.89 -5.65
N SER A 165 -0.68 13.60 -4.55
CA SER A 165 -1.78 14.22 -3.78
C SER A 165 -2.51 15.35 -4.53
N HIS A 166 -2.09 15.70 -5.75
CA HIS A 166 -2.75 16.70 -6.60
C HIS A 166 -3.85 16.13 -7.51
N SER A 167 -3.90 14.81 -7.71
CA SER A 167 -5.11 14.19 -8.24
C SER A 167 -6.02 13.87 -7.06
N LEU A 168 -7.33 14.16 -7.21
CA LEU A 168 -8.34 13.52 -6.37
C LEU A 168 -7.94 12.04 -6.25
N PHE A 169 -7.84 11.56 -5.01
CA PHE A 169 -7.53 10.17 -4.63
C PHE A 169 -7.75 9.27 -5.84
N ASN A 170 -6.69 8.70 -6.42
CA ASN A 170 -6.69 7.55 -7.33
C ASN A 170 -5.75 7.63 -8.54
N ALA A 171 -4.43 7.72 -8.34
CA ALA A 171 -3.48 7.38 -9.39
C ALA A 171 -2.25 6.66 -8.82
N ARG A 172 -2.26 5.33 -8.83
CA ARG A 172 -1.02 4.54 -8.89
C ARG A 172 -0.91 4.11 -10.34
N CYS A 173 -0.06 4.78 -11.11
CA CYS A 173 0.04 4.56 -12.55
C CYS A 173 0.40 3.10 -12.84
N VAL A 174 -0.48 2.39 -13.55
CA VAL A 174 -0.14 1.15 -14.25
C VAL A 174 -0.09 1.52 -15.72
N HIS A 175 1.10 1.78 -16.24
CA HIS A 175 1.32 1.75 -17.68
C HIS A 175 1.86 0.37 -18.02
N THR A 176 0.97 -0.60 -18.22
CA THR A 176 1.35 -1.87 -18.84
C THR A 176 0.81 -1.88 -20.26
N ASN A 177 1.67 -2.17 -21.24
CA ASN A 177 1.26 -2.37 -22.63
C ASN A 177 0.57 -3.73 -22.86
N GLU A 178 0.32 -4.48 -21.78
CA GLU A 178 -0.29 -5.82 -21.79
C GLU A 178 -1.71 -5.73 -21.20
N GLU A 179 -2.70 -6.26 -21.93
CA GLU A 179 -4.11 -6.30 -21.52
C GLU A 179 -4.35 -7.39 -20.44
N THR A 180 -3.63 -7.35 -19.33
CA THR A 180 -3.85 -8.28 -18.21
C THR A 180 -5.14 -7.94 -17.47
N VAL A 181 -5.69 -8.90 -16.72
CA VAL A 181 -6.87 -8.69 -15.85
C VAL A 181 -6.58 -7.57 -14.83
N GLU A 182 -5.36 -7.51 -14.32
CA GLU A 182 -4.89 -6.49 -13.40
C GLU A 182 -4.91 -5.10 -14.05
N SER A 183 -4.39 -4.96 -15.28
CA SER A 183 -4.42 -3.68 -16.02
C SER A 183 -5.85 -3.24 -16.29
N ILE A 184 -6.70 -4.15 -16.76
CA ILE A 184 -8.13 -3.89 -17.05
C ILE A 184 -8.87 -3.42 -15.80
N THR A 185 -8.54 -4.02 -14.65
CA THR A 185 -9.14 -3.69 -13.35
C THR A 185 -8.64 -2.34 -12.84
N ALA A 186 -7.33 -2.09 -12.93
CA ALA A 186 -6.69 -0.85 -12.52
C ALA A 186 -7.24 0.34 -13.33
N ASP A 187 -7.45 0.19 -14.64
CA ASP A 187 -8.04 1.22 -15.50
C ASP A 187 -9.46 1.60 -15.06
N ALA A 188 -10.25 0.63 -14.61
CA ALA A 188 -11.61 0.90 -14.16
C ALA A 188 -11.66 1.58 -12.78
N LEU A 189 -10.67 1.33 -11.92
CA LEU A 189 -10.63 1.83 -10.54
C LEU A 189 -9.72 3.06 -10.37
N GLY A 190 -8.88 3.37 -11.35
CA GLY A 190 -7.87 4.43 -11.31
C GLY A 190 -6.57 4.07 -10.58
N ALA A 191 -6.48 2.89 -9.96
CA ALA A 191 -5.24 2.39 -9.35
C ALA A 191 -5.30 0.89 -9.06
N LEU A 192 -4.15 0.36 -8.65
CA LEU A 192 -4.06 -0.94 -7.97
C LEU A 192 -4.40 -0.82 -6.48
N PRO A 193 -4.95 -1.89 -5.86
CA PRO A 193 -5.05 -2.00 -4.42
C PRO A 193 -3.69 -1.84 -3.71
N TRP A 194 -3.73 -1.57 -2.41
CA TRP A 194 -2.57 -1.57 -1.53
C TRP A 194 -1.83 -2.91 -1.62
N SER A 195 -0.51 -2.82 -1.75
CA SER A 195 0.40 -3.95 -1.72
C SER A 195 1.80 -3.45 -1.38
N LEU A 196 2.59 -4.30 -0.74
CA LEU A 196 4.03 -4.08 -0.55
C LEU A 196 4.84 -4.45 -1.80
N THR A 197 4.25 -5.18 -2.75
CA THR A 197 4.88 -5.62 -4.00
C THR A 197 4.06 -5.23 -5.23
N ASN A 198 4.71 -5.06 -6.36
CA ASN A 198 4.03 -4.94 -7.65
C ASN A 198 3.50 -6.33 -8.12
N PRO A 199 2.73 -6.39 -9.22
CA PRO A 199 2.21 -7.65 -9.77
C PRO A 199 3.29 -8.69 -10.15
N HIS A 200 4.54 -8.26 -10.35
CA HIS A 200 5.67 -9.15 -10.63
C HIS A 200 6.38 -9.64 -9.34
N GLY A 201 5.85 -9.32 -8.16
CA GLY A 201 6.43 -9.70 -6.86
C GLY A 201 7.64 -8.86 -6.43
N VAL A 202 7.93 -7.76 -7.13
CA VAL A 202 9.03 -6.85 -6.75
C VAL A 202 8.55 -5.93 -5.63
N PRO A 203 9.28 -5.79 -4.52
CA PRO A 203 8.88 -4.89 -3.44
C PRO A 203 8.85 -3.42 -3.91
N ILE A 204 7.72 -2.76 -3.69
CA ILE A 204 7.49 -1.33 -4.01
C ILE A 204 7.49 -0.44 -2.76
N VAL A 205 7.44 -1.05 -1.57
CA VAL A 205 7.67 -0.39 -0.28
C VAL A 205 8.71 -1.19 0.48
N GLN A 206 9.76 -0.53 0.92
CA GLN A 206 10.86 -1.15 1.67
C GLN A 206 11.26 -0.29 2.86
N LEU A 207 11.83 -0.91 3.89
CA LEU A 207 12.41 -0.18 5.00
C LEU A 207 13.62 0.63 4.52
N PHE A 208 13.62 1.94 4.75
CA PHE A 208 14.75 2.81 4.49
C PHE A 208 15.79 2.65 5.60
N THR A 209 16.64 1.64 5.44
CA THR A 209 17.66 1.27 6.45
C THR A 209 18.57 2.42 6.92
N PRO A 210 18.95 3.42 6.09
CA PRO A 210 19.79 4.54 6.55
C PRO A 210 19.14 5.42 7.63
N ALA A 211 17.82 5.37 7.81
CA ALA A 211 17.17 6.10 8.91
C ALA A 211 17.72 5.69 10.29
N ALA A 212 18.12 4.43 10.47
CA ALA A 212 18.74 3.98 11.71
C ALA A 212 20.07 4.70 12.00
N ASP A 213 20.84 5.05 10.98
CA ASP A 213 22.11 5.76 11.13
C ASP A 213 21.89 7.22 11.56
N VAL A 214 20.83 7.85 11.08
CA VAL A 214 20.42 9.18 11.54
C VAL A 214 20.06 9.16 13.03
N VAL A 215 19.31 8.14 13.47
CA VAL A 215 18.97 7.97 14.89
C VAL A 215 20.22 7.76 15.75
N ARG A 216 21.15 6.91 15.30
CA ARG A 216 22.45 6.71 15.97
C ARG A 216 23.28 7.99 16.05
N ALA A 217 23.31 8.78 14.96
CA ALA A 217 24.03 10.05 14.92
C ALA A 217 23.45 11.08 15.92
N CYS A 218 22.17 10.97 16.28
CA CYS A 218 21.56 11.75 17.34
C CYS A 218 21.83 11.22 18.76
N GLY A 219 22.52 10.08 18.88
CA GLY A 219 22.89 9.44 20.15
C GLY A 219 21.78 8.60 20.76
N LEU A 220 20.83 8.12 19.95
CA LEU A 220 19.71 7.29 20.40
C LEU A 220 19.78 5.88 19.81
N ASP A 221 19.13 4.91 20.46
CA ASP A 221 19.04 3.52 19.97
C ASP A 221 17.89 3.40 18.95
N PRO A 222 18.15 3.07 17.67
CA PRO A 222 17.10 2.90 16.66
C PRO A 222 16.08 1.81 16.96
N ARG A 223 16.35 0.90 17.91
CA ARG A 223 15.41 -0.16 18.31
C ARG A 223 14.30 0.32 19.25
N THR A 224 14.52 1.43 19.95
CA THR A 224 13.62 1.91 21.00
C THR A 224 13.22 3.36 20.82
N ALA A 225 14.07 4.16 20.18
CA ALA A 225 13.83 5.59 19.99
C ALA A 225 12.60 5.81 19.12
N THR A 226 11.64 6.54 19.66
CA THR A 226 10.45 6.94 18.91
C THR A 226 10.69 8.24 18.16
N ARG A 227 9.74 8.59 17.29
CA ARG A 227 9.75 9.88 16.59
C ARG A 227 9.67 11.05 17.57
N GLU A 228 8.92 10.90 18.66
CA GLU A 228 8.83 11.89 19.73
C GLU A 228 10.16 12.08 20.44
N ASP A 229 10.94 11.01 20.67
CA ASP A 229 12.29 11.11 21.25
C ASP A 229 13.22 11.96 20.35
N MET A 230 13.17 11.73 19.03
CA MET A 230 13.95 12.50 18.05
C MET A 230 13.50 13.96 17.95
N ASP A 231 12.19 14.21 17.97
CA ASP A 231 11.61 15.56 17.97
C ASP A 231 12.01 16.32 19.24
N ALA A 232 11.95 15.68 20.42
CA ALA A 232 12.38 16.26 21.69
C ALA A 232 13.89 16.52 21.74
N ARG A 233 14.69 15.60 21.18
CA ARG A 233 16.15 15.76 21.05
C ARG A 233 16.53 16.97 20.19
N ASN A 234 15.69 17.27 19.19
CA ASN A 234 15.79 18.42 18.29
C ASN A 234 17.20 18.61 17.71
N ALA A 235 17.85 17.50 17.34
CA ALA A 235 19.20 17.52 16.82
C ALA A 235 19.28 18.29 15.48
N ARG A 236 20.49 18.75 15.17
CA ARG A 236 20.81 19.50 13.96
C ARG A 236 21.92 18.75 13.22
N LEU A 237 21.59 18.27 12.03
CA LEU A 237 22.42 17.35 11.25
C LEU A 237 23.00 18.07 10.04
N ILE A 238 24.24 17.73 9.69
CA ILE A 238 24.92 18.24 8.49
C ILE A 238 25.33 17.03 7.66
N CYS A 239 24.79 16.94 6.44
CA CYS A 239 25.19 15.96 5.45
C CYS A 239 26.53 16.39 4.83
N LYS A 240 27.54 15.52 4.88
CA LYS A 240 28.87 15.82 4.32
C LYS A 240 28.96 15.62 2.80
N ASP A 241 28.06 14.81 2.24
CA ASP A 241 28.07 14.41 0.83
C ASP A 241 27.06 15.17 -0.04
N CYS A 242 26.11 15.86 0.61
CA CYS A 242 25.07 16.60 -0.10
C CYS A 242 25.68 17.90 -0.68
N PRO A 243 25.47 18.20 -1.97
CA PRO A 243 26.03 19.40 -2.59
C PRO A 243 25.47 20.65 -1.91
N SER A 244 26.33 21.39 -1.23
CA SER A 244 26.00 22.70 -0.66
C SER A 244 26.45 23.78 -1.64
N SER A 245 25.51 24.61 -2.13
CA SER A 245 25.89 25.91 -2.68
C SER A 245 26.38 26.79 -1.52
N PRO A 246 27.60 27.34 -1.56
CA PRO A 246 28.06 28.29 -0.55
C PRO A 246 27.10 29.50 -0.49
N PRO A 247 26.76 30.04 0.70
CA PRO A 247 27.41 29.84 2.01
C PRO A 247 26.66 28.93 3.00
N LEU A 248 25.64 28.17 2.56
CA LEU A 248 24.77 27.43 3.47
C LEU A 248 25.08 25.93 3.44
N GLN A 249 25.90 25.46 4.38
CA GLN A 249 25.75 24.07 4.82
C GLN A 249 24.33 23.94 5.38
N HIS A 250 23.45 23.27 4.65
CA HIS A 250 22.05 23.13 5.04
C HIS A 250 21.98 22.26 6.30
N CYS A 251 21.96 22.92 7.44
CA CYS A 251 21.63 22.33 8.72
C CYS A 251 20.19 21.80 8.66
N ARG A 252 20.01 20.50 8.88
CA ARG A 252 18.74 19.81 8.72
C ARG A 252 18.19 19.35 10.06
N THR A 253 16.87 19.32 10.16
CA THR A 253 16.17 18.51 11.17
C THR A 253 16.35 17.03 10.84
N TRP A 254 16.10 16.14 11.79
CA TRP A 254 16.20 14.71 11.54
C TRP A 254 15.22 14.23 10.45
N LYS A 255 14.01 14.79 10.40
CA LYS A 255 13.01 14.51 9.35
C LYS A 255 13.47 14.86 7.93
N ASN A 256 14.36 15.84 7.79
CA ASN A 256 14.92 16.26 6.50
C ASN A 256 16.27 15.60 6.19
N ALA A 257 16.80 14.82 7.13
CA ALA A 257 18.07 14.11 7.01
C ALA A 257 17.87 12.60 6.75
N VAL A 258 16.68 12.07 7.03
CA VAL A 258 16.21 10.78 6.52
C VAL A 258 15.70 10.91 5.09
#